data_AF-A0A1F5S4E7-F1
#
_entry.id   AF-A0A1F5S4E7-F1
#
_cell.length_a   1.000
_cell.length_b   1.000
_cell.length_c   1.000
_cell.angle_alpha   90.00
_cell.angle_beta   90.00
_cell.angle_gamma   90.00
#
_symmetry.space_group_name_H-M   'P 1'
#
loop_
_entity.id
_entity.type
_entity.pdbx_description
1 polymer ?
#
loop_
_entity_poly.entity_id
_entity_poly.type
_entity_poly.pdbx_seq_one_letter_code
_entity_poly.pdbx_strand_id
1 'polypeptide(L)'
;MSIEHEKYMQRTIFNEETLRAHLEKEQNVQWIELKDLLAEVHESCVDGRGDKGIIGVPGGNAGEFVLAISTYEDLTKVKLNDSQIKEAFKRYLEKYGKFYFHSDTHALEHMKLSEEELRNPPEDKREEILRKITDPENIGCGHLKLSAKDPEKYGMRNEIMQVMIRTFFEELWEGNEELDFTVLEGGHKEGAVVIVKVDVKDDDINGETKIPIVYPNVGQLGTQAFVYHPQAVEFLRKEIASGINEVAGAEAQVDVEEFAKKMIEKGNNQLGLTVDTLAKDEQGSPLPKFEVIFDNEGKIKSIQKN
;
A
#
# COMPACT_ATOMS: atom_id res chain seq x y z
N MET A 1 -4.42 -34.19 10.47
CA MET A 1 -5.30 -33.36 9.62
C MET A 1 -4.74 -33.47 8.21
N SER A 2 -5.51 -34.05 7.29
CA SER A 2 -5.01 -34.46 5.97
C SER A 2 -4.86 -33.26 5.01
N ILE A 3 -3.90 -33.39 4.10
CA ILE A 3 -3.53 -32.49 2.99
C ILE A 3 -4.73 -32.09 2.08
N GLU A 4 -5.90 -32.73 2.24
CA GLU A 4 -7.12 -32.37 1.52
C GLU A 4 -7.89 -31.18 2.11
N HIS A 5 -7.64 -30.78 3.37
CA HIS A 5 -8.36 -29.65 3.98
C HIS A 5 -7.86 -28.27 3.51
N GLU A 6 -6.62 -28.17 3.01
CA GLU A 6 -6.05 -26.91 2.50
C GLU A 6 -6.49 -26.60 1.06
N LYS A 7 -6.99 -27.59 0.32
CA LYS A 7 -7.33 -27.45 -1.11
C LYS A 7 -8.68 -26.79 -1.41
N TYR A 8 -9.53 -26.51 -0.42
CA TYR A 8 -10.92 -26.10 -0.65
C TYR A 8 -11.46 -25.02 0.30
N MET A 9 -10.62 -24.09 0.78
CA MET A 9 -11.16 -22.82 1.28
C MET A 9 -11.38 -21.91 0.06
N GLN A 10 -12.48 -22.17 -0.66
CA GLN A 10 -12.88 -21.41 -1.84
C GLN A 10 -13.03 -19.92 -1.50
N ARG A 11 -12.52 -19.07 -2.38
CA ARG A 11 -12.74 -17.63 -2.33
C ARG A 11 -14.24 -17.36 -2.25
N THR A 12 -14.67 -16.73 -1.17
CA THR A 12 -16.09 -16.46 -0.94
C THR A 12 -16.39 -15.00 -1.26
N ILE A 13 -17.18 -14.76 -2.31
CA ILE A 13 -17.76 -13.43 -2.53
C ILE A 13 -18.78 -13.19 -1.41
N PHE A 14 -18.60 -12.12 -0.65
CA PHE A 14 -19.47 -11.82 0.48
C PHE A 14 -20.41 -10.64 0.20
N ASN A 15 -21.48 -10.56 1.01
CA ASN A 15 -22.55 -9.57 0.90
C ASN A 15 -22.44 -8.50 2.01
N GLU A 16 -23.35 -7.52 1.98
CA GLU A 16 -23.43 -6.46 2.99
C GLU A 16 -23.58 -7.02 4.42
N GLU A 17 -24.42 -8.02 4.63
CA GLU A 17 -24.67 -8.60 5.96
C GLU A 17 -23.40 -9.20 6.56
N THR A 18 -22.63 -9.92 5.73
CA THR A 18 -21.34 -10.51 6.13
C THR A 18 -20.32 -9.42 6.48
N LEU A 19 -20.25 -8.37 5.66
CA LEU A 19 -19.34 -7.24 5.91
C LEU A 19 -19.74 -6.50 7.19
N ARG A 20 -21.04 -6.24 7.38
CA ARG A 20 -21.57 -5.59 8.59
C ARG A 20 -21.21 -6.37 9.85
N ALA A 21 -21.50 -7.67 9.87
CA ALA A 21 -21.19 -8.55 11.00
C ALA A 21 -19.68 -8.65 11.30
N HIS A 22 -18.83 -8.42 10.30
CA HIS A 22 -17.38 -8.32 10.48
C HIS A 22 -16.98 -7.00 11.13
N LEU A 23 -17.48 -5.88 10.63
CA LEU A 23 -17.12 -4.53 11.07
C LEU A 23 -17.75 -4.12 12.41
N GLU A 24 -18.85 -4.75 12.83
CA GLU A 24 -19.47 -4.51 14.14
C GLU A 24 -18.69 -5.14 15.31
N LYS A 25 -17.69 -5.99 15.03
CA LYS A 25 -16.84 -6.59 16.06
C LYS A 25 -15.72 -5.63 16.42
N GLU A 26 -15.67 -5.21 17.68
CA GLU A 26 -14.66 -4.27 18.20
C GLU A 26 -13.21 -4.73 17.91
N GLN A 27 -12.92 -6.03 17.91
CA GLN A 27 -11.58 -6.52 17.60
C GLN A 27 -11.16 -6.34 16.12
N ASN A 28 -12.11 -6.10 15.22
CA ASN A 28 -11.87 -5.98 13.78
C ASN A 28 -11.80 -4.53 13.30
N VAL A 29 -12.06 -3.56 14.19
CA VAL A 29 -12.04 -2.14 13.90
C VAL A 29 -11.37 -1.41 15.05
N GLN A 30 -10.26 -0.74 14.77
CA GLN A 30 -9.53 0.08 15.75
C GLN A 30 -9.46 1.51 15.25
N TRP A 31 -9.51 2.50 16.13
CA TRP A 31 -9.57 3.91 15.73
C TRP A 31 -8.26 4.62 16.02
N ILE A 32 -7.76 5.37 15.04
CA ILE A 32 -6.58 6.23 15.17
C ILE A 32 -6.89 7.65 14.72
N GLU A 33 -6.08 8.62 15.13
CA GLU A 33 -6.12 9.97 14.58
C GLU A 33 -5.24 10.06 13.34
N LEU A 34 -5.65 10.83 12.33
CA LEU A 34 -4.92 10.90 11.05
C LEU A 34 -3.48 11.42 11.19
N LYS A 35 -3.20 12.27 12.19
CA LYS A 35 -1.83 12.75 12.47
C LYS A 35 -0.87 11.61 12.85
N ASP A 36 -1.39 10.48 13.31
CA ASP A 36 -0.58 9.32 13.70
C ASP A 36 -0.23 8.43 12.50
N LEU A 37 -0.82 8.68 11.31
CA LEU A 37 -0.59 7.86 10.11
C LEU A 37 0.86 7.80 9.66
N LEU A 38 1.56 8.94 9.68
CA LEU A 38 2.95 9.02 9.22
C LEU A 38 3.92 8.47 10.27
N ALA A 39 3.59 8.60 11.55
CA ALA A 39 4.49 8.22 12.64
C ALA A 39 4.45 6.72 12.96
N GLU A 40 3.35 6.03 12.64
CA GLU A 40 3.10 4.64 12.97
C GLU A 40 2.91 3.78 11.71
N VAL A 41 3.21 2.48 11.80
CA VAL A 41 3.04 1.56 10.65
C VAL A 41 1.60 1.07 10.51
N HIS A 42 0.67 2.01 10.31
CA HIS A 42 -0.74 1.71 10.04
C HIS A 42 -1.06 1.71 8.54
N GLU A 43 -0.24 2.39 7.75
CA GLU A 43 -0.40 2.52 6.30
C GLU A 43 0.28 1.39 5.54
N SER A 44 -0.51 0.36 5.24
CA SER A 44 -0.07 -0.80 4.47
C SER A 44 -0.75 -0.85 3.11
N CYS A 45 -0.32 -1.80 2.28
CA CYS A 45 -1.00 -2.09 1.02
C CYS A 45 -2.49 -2.42 1.26
N VAL A 46 -3.33 -2.16 0.25
CA VAL A 46 -4.76 -2.57 0.24
C VAL A 46 -4.97 -4.10 0.27
N ASP A 47 -3.89 -4.87 0.22
CA ASP A 47 -3.84 -6.33 0.12
C ASP A 47 -4.63 -7.03 1.24
N GLY A 48 -5.43 -8.02 0.86
CA GLY A 48 -6.32 -8.70 1.80
C GLY A 48 -5.65 -9.73 2.69
N ARG A 49 -4.38 -10.08 2.44
CA ARG A 49 -3.67 -11.18 3.12
C ARG A 49 -3.14 -10.83 4.51
N GLY A 50 -3.09 -9.54 4.86
CA GLY A 50 -2.63 -9.09 6.19
C GLY A 50 -3.49 -9.63 7.34
N ASP A 51 -2.88 -9.87 8.49
CA ASP A 51 -3.55 -10.34 9.71
C ASP A 51 -3.82 -9.22 10.74
N LYS A 52 -3.25 -8.04 10.51
CA LYS A 52 -3.43 -6.83 11.30
C LYS A 52 -4.49 -5.92 10.69
N GLY A 53 -5.00 -5.01 11.50
CA GLY A 53 -5.80 -3.90 11.00
C GLY A 53 -4.96 -2.96 10.16
N ILE A 54 -5.52 -2.44 9.06
CA ILE A 54 -4.80 -1.57 8.13
C ILE A 54 -5.54 -0.27 7.83
N ILE A 55 -4.76 0.76 7.48
CA ILE A 55 -5.19 1.87 6.63
C ILE A 55 -4.69 1.55 5.22
N GLY A 56 -5.55 0.93 4.43
CA GLY A 56 -5.20 0.49 3.08
C GLY A 56 -4.92 1.64 2.11
N VAL A 57 -3.67 1.71 1.67
CA VAL A 57 -3.11 2.62 0.67
C VAL A 57 -2.47 1.78 -0.45
N PRO A 58 -2.66 2.07 -1.74
CA PRO A 58 -2.06 1.26 -2.82
C PRO A 58 -0.52 1.19 -2.70
N GLY A 59 0.01 0.00 -2.40
CA GLY A 59 1.45 -0.21 -2.20
C GLY A 59 2.03 0.31 -0.87
N GLY A 60 1.22 0.85 0.05
CA GLY A 60 1.69 1.44 1.32
C GLY A 60 2.71 2.57 1.12
N ASN A 61 3.63 2.78 2.06
CA ASN A 61 4.68 3.80 1.94
C ASN A 61 5.51 3.65 0.66
N ALA A 62 5.87 2.42 0.29
CA ALA A 62 6.59 2.14 -0.96
C ALA A 62 5.85 2.67 -2.20
N GLY A 63 4.52 2.48 -2.25
CA GLY A 63 3.68 3.03 -3.31
C GLY A 63 3.65 4.55 -3.32
N GLU A 64 3.41 5.16 -2.15
CA GLU A 64 3.30 6.62 -2.04
C GLU A 64 4.64 7.34 -2.28
N PHE A 65 5.78 6.75 -1.90
CA PHE A 65 7.11 7.28 -2.22
C PHE A 65 7.36 7.31 -3.73
N VAL A 66 7.14 6.18 -4.42
CA VAL A 66 7.32 6.10 -5.88
C VAL A 66 6.35 7.05 -6.60
N LEU A 67 5.10 7.14 -6.12
CA LEU A 67 4.11 8.09 -6.62
C LEU A 67 4.59 9.54 -6.44
N ALA A 68 5.10 9.91 -5.27
CA ALA A 68 5.57 11.26 -4.97
C ALA A 68 6.74 11.66 -5.89
N ILE A 69 7.77 10.81 -5.98
CA ILE A 69 8.94 11.07 -6.83
C ILE A 69 8.53 11.15 -8.30
N SER A 70 7.67 10.26 -8.78
CA SER A 70 7.20 10.31 -10.17
C SER A 70 6.37 11.57 -10.46
N THR A 71 5.59 12.05 -9.50
CA THR A 71 4.83 13.31 -9.62
C THR A 71 5.77 14.51 -9.66
N TYR A 72 6.85 14.47 -8.89
CA TYR A 72 7.86 15.51 -8.88
C TYR A 72 8.57 15.60 -10.24
N GLU A 73 8.96 14.46 -10.83
CA GLU A 73 9.54 14.45 -12.19
C GLU A 73 8.57 15.00 -13.24
N ASP A 74 7.27 14.70 -13.11
CA ASP A 74 6.25 15.17 -14.03
C ASP A 74 6.07 16.69 -13.99
N LEU A 75 6.08 17.31 -12.81
CA LEU A 75 5.87 18.75 -12.67
C LEU A 75 7.13 19.55 -12.97
N THR A 76 8.29 19.08 -12.52
CA THR A 76 9.56 19.80 -12.71
C THR A 76 10.20 19.53 -14.07
N LYS A 77 9.82 18.43 -14.74
CA LYS A 77 10.51 17.88 -15.92
C LYS A 77 11.97 17.50 -15.67
N VAL A 78 12.39 17.46 -14.40
CA VAL A 78 13.70 17.00 -13.98
C VAL A 78 13.61 15.52 -13.66
N LYS A 79 14.46 14.70 -14.30
CA LYS A 79 14.58 13.28 -13.98
C LYS A 79 15.67 13.09 -12.95
N LEU A 80 15.32 12.56 -11.78
CA LEU A 80 16.27 12.25 -10.73
C LEU A 80 17.10 11.03 -11.12
N ASN A 81 18.41 11.08 -10.95
CA ASN A 81 19.26 9.91 -11.09
C ASN A 81 19.19 9.01 -9.84
N ASP A 82 19.78 7.82 -9.92
CA ASP A 82 19.74 6.82 -8.85
C ASP A 82 20.26 7.36 -7.49
N SER A 83 21.32 8.17 -7.50
CA SER A 83 21.86 8.78 -6.28
C SER A 83 20.86 9.75 -5.65
N GLN A 84 20.17 10.53 -6.48
CA GLN A 84 19.16 11.48 -6.02
C GLN A 84 17.91 10.79 -5.46
N ILE A 85 17.48 9.68 -6.06
CA ILE A 85 16.37 8.88 -5.54
C ILE A 85 16.76 8.23 -4.20
N LYS A 86 17.99 7.70 -4.09
CA LYS A 86 18.53 7.16 -2.83
C LYS A 86 18.51 8.21 -1.71
N GLU A 87 18.99 9.41 -2.00
CA GLU A 87 19.00 10.50 -1.03
C GLU A 87 17.58 11.00 -0.71
N ALA A 88 16.67 11.03 -1.70
CA ALA A 88 15.27 11.36 -1.45
C ALA A 88 14.60 10.32 -0.55
N PHE A 89 14.90 9.04 -0.70
CA PHE A 89 14.42 7.97 0.18
C PHE A 89 14.88 8.19 1.63
N LYS A 90 16.16 8.51 1.84
CA LYS A 90 16.67 8.82 3.18
C LYS A 90 16.01 10.05 3.79
N ARG A 91 15.83 11.13 3.04
CA ARG A 91 15.10 12.32 3.52
C ARG A 91 13.63 12.03 3.81
N TYR A 92 13.02 11.12 3.05
CA TYR A 92 11.66 10.67 3.32
C TYR A 92 11.60 9.95 4.67
N LEU A 93 12.52 9.03 4.96
CA LEU A 93 12.64 8.37 6.26
C LEU A 93 12.90 9.36 7.38
N GLU A 94 13.88 10.25 7.23
CA GLU A 94 14.19 11.28 8.25
C GLU A 94 12.99 12.17 8.57
N LYS A 95 12.15 12.46 7.57
CA LYS A 95 11.01 13.36 7.70
C LYS A 95 9.77 12.68 8.29
N TYR A 96 9.46 11.47 7.83
CA TYR A 96 8.21 10.79 8.14
C TYR A 96 8.38 9.62 9.11
N GLY A 97 9.60 9.10 9.26
CA GLY A 97 9.91 8.00 10.16
C GLY A 97 9.72 6.65 9.48
N LYS A 98 8.70 5.90 9.89
CA LYS A 98 8.53 4.51 9.50
C LYS A 98 8.25 4.34 8.00
N PHE A 99 8.68 3.21 7.44
CA PHE A 99 8.45 2.89 6.03
C PHE A 99 8.08 1.42 5.82
N TYR A 100 6.83 1.21 5.44
CA TYR A 100 6.31 -0.10 5.08
C TYR A 100 6.62 -0.49 3.64
N PHE A 101 7.11 -1.72 3.48
CA PHE A 101 7.14 -2.41 2.19
C PHE A 101 6.85 -3.90 2.41
N HIS A 102 6.12 -4.51 1.49
CA HIS A 102 5.85 -5.95 1.58
C HIS A 102 6.16 -6.69 0.29
N SER A 103 6.47 -7.96 0.48
CA SER A 103 6.46 -8.99 -0.55
C SER A 103 5.47 -10.10 -0.16
N ASP A 104 5.55 -11.24 -0.84
CA ASP A 104 4.78 -12.43 -0.50
C ASP A 104 5.59 -13.71 -0.69
N THR A 105 5.07 -14.81 -0.14
CA THR A 105 5.74 -16.12 -0.23
C THR A 105 5.91 -16.59 -1.67
N HIS A 106 5.00 -16.25 -2.57
CA HIS A 106 5.09 -16.65 -3.98
C HIS A 106 6.27 -15.98 -4.72
N ALA A 107 6.52 -14.70 -4.45
CA ALA A 107 7.69 -14.00 -4.97
C ALA A 107 8.99 -14.60 -4.44
N LEU A 108 9.04 -14.91 -3.13
CA LEU A 108 10.19 -15.55 -2.50
C LEU A 108 10.45 -16.97 -3.07
N GLU A 109 9.39 -17.77 -3.23
CA GLU A 109 9.44 -19.09 -3.88
C GLU A 109 9.97 -19.01 -5.31
N HIS A 110 9.49 -18.04 -6.10
CA HIS A 110 9.94 -17.84 -7.47
C HIS A 110 11.44 -17.49 -7.53
N MET A 111 11.92 -16.67 -6.58
CA MET A 111 13.34 -16.35 -6.43
C MET A 111 14.19 -17.47 -5.82
N LYS A 112 13.54 -18.48 -5.22
CA LYS A 112 14.16 -19.53 -4.39
C LYS A 112 14.96 -18.93 -3.22
N LEU A 113 14.36 -17.97 -2.53
CA LEU A 113 14.90 -17.32 -1.35
C LEU A 113 13.96 -17.55 -0.16
N SER A 114 14.51 -17.85 1.01
CA SER A 114 13.78 -17.73 2.26
C SER A 114 13.69 -16.27 2.72
N GLU A 115 12.74 -15.96 3.61
CA GLU A 115 12.65 -14.64 4.22
C GLU A 115 13.91 -14.31 5.04
N GLU A 116 14.47 -15.31 5.75
CA GLU A 116 15.72 -15.16 6.51
C GLU A 116 16.89 -14.75 5.59
N GLU A 117 17.04 -15.44 4.45
CA GLU A 117 18.07 -15.10 3.47
C GLU A 117 17.85 -13.72 2.84
N LEU A 118 16.60 -13.30 2.65
CA LEU A 118 16.29 -11.98 2.11
C LEU A 118 16.56 -10.86 3.11
N ARG A 119 16.28 -11.08 4.41
CA ARG A 119 16.51 -10.10 5.48
C ARG A 119 17.97 -9.99 5.90
N ASN A 120 18.74 -11.07 5.80
CA ASN A 120 20.12 -11.11 6.23
C ASN A 120 21.00 -11.92 5.26
N PRO A 121 21.18 -11.44 4.02
CA PRO A 121 21.99 -12.15 3.04
C PRO A 121 23.48 -12.04 3.34
N PRO A 122 24.27 -13.08 3.01
CA PRO A 122 25.71 -12.96 2.89
C PRO A 122 26.11 -11.80 1.95
N GLU A 123 27.17 -11.07 2.31
CA GLU A 123 27.61 -9.87 1.56
C GLU A 123 27.89 -10.16 0.08
N ASP A 124 28.48 -11.31 -0.22
CA ASP A 124 28.79 -11.77 -1.58
C ASP A 124 27.55 -12.10 -2.42
N LYS A 125 26.38 -12.28 -1.79
CA LYS A 125 25.09 -12.53 -2.44
C LYS A 125 24.20 -11.29 -2.58
N ARG A 126 24.51 -10.20 -1.89
CA ARG A 126 23.68 -8.97 -1.86
C ARG A 126 23.35 -8.48 -3.27
N GLU A 127 24.34 -8.33 -4.14
CA GLU A 127 24.13 -7.87 -5.53
C GLU A 127 23.29 -8.81 -6.40
N GLU A 128 23.40 -10.12 -6.18
CA GLU A 128 22.55 -11.09 -6.88
C GLU A 128 21.10 -10.96 -6.41
N ILE A 129 20.88 -10.85 -5.10
CA ILE A 129 19.54 -10.69 -4.52
C ILE A 129 18.93 -9.37 -4.95
N LEU A 130 19.66 -8.26 -4.89
CA LEU A 130 19.20 -6.95 -5.37
C LEU A 130 18.75 -7.00 -6.85
N ARG A 131 19.47 -7.74 -7.71
CA ARG A 131 19.03 -7.94 -9.10
C ARG A 131 17.71 -8.69 -9.18
N LYS A 132 17.55 -9.77 -8.42
CA LYS A 132 16.31 -10.58 -8.40
C LYS A 132 15.12 -9.78 -7.91
N ILE A 133 15.21 -9.13 -6.74
CA ILE A 133 14.08 -8.46 -6.10
C ILE A 133 13.58 -7.22 -6.87
N THR A 134 14.41 -6.64 -7.75
CA THR A 134 14.01 -5.55 -8.65
C THR A 134 13.37 -6.00 -9.96
N ASP A 135 13.33 -7.30 -10.24
CA ASP A 135 12.62 -7.83 -11.38
C ASP A 135 11.09 -7.72 -11.14
N PRO A 136 10.32 -7.12 -12.06
CA PRO A 136 8.86 -7.03 -11.96
C PRO A 136 8.17 -8.37 -11.63
N GLU A 137 8.71 -9.51 -12.07
CA GLU A 137 8.12 -10.82 -11.76
C GLU A 137 8.27 -11.22 -10.29
N ASN A 138 9.27 -10.67 -9.59
CA ASN A 138 9.66 -10.98 -8.22
C ASN A 138 9.12 -10.00 -7.17
N ILE A 139 8.29 -9.03 -7.57
CA ILE A 139 7.64 -8.10 -6.64
C ILE A 139 6.37 -8.75 -6.08
N GLY A 140 6.28 -8.98 -4.77
CA GLY A 140 5.10 -9.59 -4.14
C GLY A 140 3.91 -8.64 -3.93
N CYS A 141 4.17 -7.32 -3.82
CA CYS A 141 3.09 -6.34 -3.78
C CYS A 141 2.38 -6.24 -5.13
N GLY A 142 1.10 -6.63 -5.20
CA GLY A 142 0.34 -6.62 -6.46
C GLY A 142 0.28 -5.26 -7.14
N HIS A 143 0.13 -4.16 -6.37
CA HIS A 143 0.15 -2.80 -6.91
C HIS A 143 1.50 -2.47 -7.57
N LEU A 144 2.60 -2.60 -6.81
CA LEU A 144 3.94 -2.30 -7.31
C LEU A 144 4.35 -3.22 -8.46
N LYS A 145 3.98 -4.51 -8.41
CA LYS A 145 4.20 -5.47 -9.50
C LYS A 145 3.55 -5.01 -10.79
N LEU A 146 2.28 -4.59 -10.75
CA LEU A 146 1.58 -4.11 -11.94
C LEU A 146 2.19 -2.81 -12.46
N SER A 147 2.54 -1.88 -11.56
CA SER A 147 3.25 -0.65 -11.91
C SER A 147 4.62 -0.94 -12.53
N ALA A 148 5.29 -2.03 -12.15
CA ALA A 148 6.60 -2.42 -12.67
C ALA A 148 6.52 -3.04 -14.06
N LYS A 149 5.45 -3.81 -14.30
CA LYS A 149 5.20 -4.47 -15.58
C LYS A 149 4.74 -3.50 -16.67
N ASP A 150 4.00 -2.46 -16.30
CA ASP A 150 3.46 -1.47 -17.22
C ASP A 150 3.65 -0.02 -16.68
N PRO A 151 4.91 0.43 -16.56
CA PRO A 151 5.23 1.69 -15.88
C PRO A 151 4.64 2.91 -16.60
N GLU A 152 4.60 2.89 -17.94
CA GLU A 152 4.02 3.96 -18.75
C GLU A 152 2.52 4.13 -18.45
N LYS A 153 1.76 3.03 -18.36
CA LYS A 153 0.34 3.07 -18.03
C LYS A 153 0.09 3.58 -16.60
N TYR A 154 0.99 3.28 -15.68
CA TYR A 154 0.98 3.82 -14.32
C TYR A 154 1.57 5.24 -14.23
N GLY A 155 1.98 5.83 -15.36
CA GLY A 155 2.47 7.19 -15.45
C GLY A 155 3.84 7.41 -14.81
N MET A 156 4.67 6.37 -14.67
CA MET A 156 5.98 6.48 -14.04
C MET A 156 7.04 5.75 -14.87
N ARG A 157 8.30 5.90 -14.51
CA ARG A 157 9.39 5.09 -15.08
C ARG A 157 9.80 4.03 -14.05
N ASN A 158 10.14 2.84 -14.52
CA ASN A 158 10.39 1.68 -13.65
C ASN A 158 11.62 1.87 -12.76
N GLU A 159 12.60 2.66 -13.22
CA GLU A 159 13.85 2.88 -12.51
C GLU A 159 13.65 3.51 -11.13
N ILE A 160 12.61 4.36 -10.93
CA ILE A 160 12.30 4.95 -9.61
C ILE A 160 12.04 3.83 -8.59
N MET A 161 11.24 2.84 -8.99
CA MET A 161 10.90 1.70 -8.14
C MET A 161 12.08 0.75 -7.96
N GLN A 162 12.86 0.50 -9.01
CA GLN A 162 14.07 -0.34 -8.89
C GLN A 162 15.06 0.25 -7.91
N VAL A 163 15.28 1.58 -7.96
CA VAL A 163 16.16 2.28 -7.02
C VAL A 163 15.56 2.27 -5.62
N MET A 164 14.26 2.54 -5.46
CA MET A 164 13.59 2.48 -4.16
C MET A 164 13.74 1.09 -3.51
N ILE A 165 13.41 0.01 -4.23
CA ILE A 165 13.51 -1.37 -3.72
C ILE A 165 14.96 -1.68 -3.31
N ARG A 166 15.95 -1.32 -4.14
CA ARG A 166 17.36 -1.51 -3.81
C ARG A 166 17.74 -0.78 -2.53
N THR A 167 17.38 0.49 -2.44
CA THR A 167 17.71 1.35 -1.29
C THR A 167 17.07 0.81 -0.03
N PHE A 168 15.79 0.41 -0.09
CA PHE A 168 15.09 -0.19 1.04
C PHE A 168 15.85 -1.41 1.59
N PHE A 169 16.24 -2.35 0.73
CA PHE A 169 16.94 -3.55 1.20
C PHE A 169 18.39 -3.29 1.63
N GLU A 170 19.10 -2.37 0.96
CA GLU A 170 20.41 -1.91 1.41
C GLU A 170 20.33 -1.37 2.83
N GLU A 171 19.41 -0.45 3.12
CA GLU A 171 19.19 0.14 4.45
C GLU A 171 18.69 -0.89 5.48
N LEU A 172 17.83 -1.84 5.06
CA LEU A 172 17.36 -2.94 5.91
C LEU A 172 18.52 -3.81 6.38
N TRP A 173 19.47 -4.12 5.49
CA TRP A 173 20.64 -4.94 5.81
C TRP A 173 21.68 -4.20 6.67
N GLU A 174 21.64 -2.87 6.69
CA GLU A 174 22.40 -2.03 7.62
C GLU A 174 21.70 -1.87 8.98
N GLY A 175 20.53 -2.49 9.16
CA GLY A 175 19.83 -2.56 10.45
C GLY A 175 18.95 -1.35 10.75
N ASN A 176 18.46 -0.64 9.72
CA ASN A 176 17.55 0.48 9.92
C ASN A 176 16.20 0.02 10.50
N GLU A 177 15.95 0.35 11.77
CA GLU A 177 14.74 -0.03 12.54
C GLU A 177 13.47 0.74 12.12
N GLU A 178 13.59 1.75 11.26
CA GLU A 178 12.44 2.49 10.70
C GLU A 178 11.74 1.70 9.58
N LEU A 179 12.42 0.70 9.02
CA LEU A 179 11.90 -0.11 7.92
C LEU A 179 11.05 -1.27 8.44
N ASP A 180 9.79 -1.31 8.02
CA ASP A 180 8.92 -2.47 8.22
C ASP A 180 8.81 -3.25 6.91
N PHE A 181 9.57 -4.34 6.83
CA PHE A 181 9.41 -5.32 5.76
C PHE A 181 8.47 -6.43 6.22
N THR A 182 7.43 -6.73 5.45
CA THR A 182 6.51 -7.84 5.71
C THR A 182 6.48 -8.82 4.54
N VAL A 183 6.46 -10.13 4.82
CA VAL A 183 6.18 -11.17 3.83
C VAL A 183 4.78 -11.71 4.07
N LEU A 184 3.87 -11.47 3.14
CA LEU A 184 2.50 -11.97 3.24
C LEU A 184 2.43 -13.45 2.83
N GLU A 185 1.74 -14.24 3.65
CA GLU A 185 1.54 -15.67 3.41
C GLU A 185 0.22 -15.96 2.69
N GLY A 186 0.21 -17.08 1.97
CA GLY A 186 -1.00 -17.60 1.33
C GLY A 186 -1.40 -16.89 0.04
N GLY A 187 -2.43 -17.44 -0.59
CA GLY A 187 -2.99 -16.90 -1.82
C GLY A 187 -4.06 -15.82 -1.57
N HIS A 188 -4.27 -15.00 -2.59
CA HIS A 188 -5.37 -14.03 -2.65
C HIS A 188 -6.74 -14.71 -2.59
N LYS A 189 -7.58 -14.27 -1.65
CA LYS A 189 -8.95 -14.77 -1.42
C LYS A 189 -9.95 -13.62 -1.25
N GLU A 190 -9.67 -12.47 -1.84
CA GLU A 190 -10.47 -11.26 -1.67
C GLU A 190 -11.87 -11.42 -2.28
N GLY A 191 -12.92 -11.38 -1.46
CA GLY A 191 -14.31 -11.50 -1.90
C GLY A 191 -14.97 -10.18 -2.30
N ALA A 192 -14.36 -9.05 -1.94
CA ALA A 192 -14.86 -7.72 -2.27
C ALA A 192 -13.75 -6.65 -2.18
N VAL A 193 -14.06 -5.45 -2.65
CA VAL A 193 -13.34 -4.22 -2.31
C VAL A 193 -14.18 -3.44 -1.30
N VAL A 194 -13.57 -3.02 -0.19
CA VAL A 194 -14.20 -2.25 0.89
C VAL A 194 -13.57 -0.87 0.93
N ILE A 195 -14.36 0.15 0.64
CA ILE A 195 -13.98 1.55 0.66
C ILE A 195 -14.48 2.12 1.98
N VAL A 196 -13.56 2.55 2.84
CA VAL A 196 -13.82 2.96 4.21
C VAL A 196 -13.75 4.48 4.32
N LYS A 197 -14.83 5.09 4.83
CA LYS A 197 -14.98 6.53 5.04
C LYS A 197 -15.55 6.83 6.42
N VAL A 198 -15.35 8.07 6.86
CA VAL A 198 -16.02 8.65 8.03
C VAL A 198 -16.96 9.76 7.60
N ASP A 199 -18.00 10.00 8.39
CA ASP A 199 -19.04 11.01 8.16
C ASP A 199 -18.56 12.43 8.49
N VAL A 200 -17.42 12.79 7.91
CA VAL A 200 -16.79 14.10 7.97
C VAL A 200 -16.64 14.56 6.52
N LYS A 201 -16.92 15.84 6.24
CA LYS A 201 -16.74 16.39 4.90
C LYS A 201 -15.26 16.40 4.55
N ASP A 202 -14.93 16.11 3.29
CA ASP A 202 -13.54 16.00 2.85
C ASP A 202 -12.72 17.28 3.12
N ASP A 203 -13.34 18.46 3.00
CA ASP A 203 -12.70 19.75 3.32
C ASP A 203 -12.43 19.98 4.83
N ASP A 204 -13.11 19.23 5.70
CA ASP A 204 -12.99 19.32 7.16
C ASP A 204 -12.01 18.26 7.73
N ILE A 205 -11.50 17.34 6.90
CA ILE A 205 -10.56 16.30 7.29
C ILE A 205 -9.21 16.93 7.69
N ASN A 206 -8.73 16.59 8.89
CA ASN A 206 -7.47 17.09 9.44
C ASN A 206 -6.82 16.06 10.37
N GLY A 207 -5.65 16.39 10.94
CA GLY A 207 -4.88 15.46 11.76
C GLY A 207 -5.60 14.92 13.01
N GLU A 208 -6.63 15.62 13.54
CA GLU A 208 -7.43 15.16 14.68
C GLU A 208 -8.64 14.30 14.25
N THR A 209 -8.92 14.23 12.95
CA THR A 209 -9.97 13.34 12.44
C THR A 209 -9.60 11.90 12.77
N LYS A 210 -10.56 11.16 13.33
CA LYS A 210 -10.41 9.74 13.62
C LYS A 210 -10.84 8.91 12.42
N ILE A 211 -10.02 7.93 12.04
CA ILE A 211 -10.30 7.00 10.95
C ILE A 211 -10.23 5.56 11.50
N PRO A 212 -11.13 4.66 11.09
CA PRO A 212 -11.05 3.27 11.50
C PRO A 212 -9.98 2.53 10.70
N ILE A 213 -9.03 1.93 11.39
CA ILE A 213 -8.23 0.80 10.92
C ILE A 213 -9.16 -0.42 10.81
N VAL A 214 -9.12 -1.11 9.67
CA VAL A 214 -9.99 -2.27 9.40
C VAL A 214 -9.16 -3.52 9.13
N TYR A 215 -9.52 -4.63 9.78
CA TYR A 215 -8.89 -5.93 9.52
C TYR A 215 -9.42 -6.53 8.21
N PRO A 216 -8.54 -6.90 7.25
CA PRO A 216 -8.96 -7.33 5.92
C PRO A 216 -9.48 -8.78 5.86
N ASN A 217 -9.20 -9.61 6.87
CA ASN A 217 -9.73 -10.97 6.99
C ASN A 217 -11.19 -10.96 7.46
N VAL A 218 -12.12 -10.98 6.50
CA VAL A 218 -13.57 -10.91 6.73
C VAL A 218 -14.16 -12.29 7.07
N GLY A 219 -14.83 -12.37 8.22
CA GLY A 219 -15.60 -13.56 8.61
C GLY A 219 -14.76 -14.74 9.12
N GLN A 220 -15.37 -15.92 9.22
CA GLN A 220 -14.75 -17.10 9.86
C GLN A 220 -14.06 -18.06 8.87
N LEU A 221 -14.22 -17.86 7.57
CA LEU A 221 -13.77 -18.77 6.51
C LEU A 221 -12.52 -18.27 5.76
N GLY A 222 -11.71 -17.40 6.37
CA GLY A 222 -10.51 -16.87 5.73
C GLY A 222 -10.78 -16.10 4.44
N THR A 223 -11.97 -15.52 4.31
CA THR A 223 -12.32 -14.61 3.21
C THR A 223 -11.61 -13.29 3.43
N GLN A 224 -11.05 -12.72 2.37
CA GLN A 224 -10.30 -11.48 2.47
C GLN A 224 -11.08 -10.33 1.81
N ALA A 225 -10.68 -9.09 2.07
CA ALA A 225 -11.16 -7.93 1.36
C ALA A 225 -9.99 -7.05 0.97
N PHE A 226 -10.05 -6.45 -0.23
CA PHE A 226 -9.22 -5.27 -0.48
C PHE A 226 -9.80 -4.12 0.33
N VAL A 227 -9.02 -3.50 1.22
CA VAL A 227 -9.50 -2.37 2.03
C VAL A 227 -8.83 -1.09 1.56
N TYR A 228 -9.59 -0.03 1.36
CA TYR A 228 -9.10 1.26 0.86
C TYR A 228 -9.71 2.44 1.64
N HIS A 229 -8.87 3.39 2.05
CA HIS A 229 -9.28 4.54 2.87
C HIS A 229 -9.06 5.87 2.10
N PRO A 230 -9.97 6.27 1.18
CA PRO A 230 -9.75 7.43 0.33
C PRO A 230 -9.46 8.73 1.09
N GLN A 231 -10.16 8.97 2.20
CA GLN A 231 -9.98 10.20 2.99
C GLN A 231 -8.62 10.24 3.70
N ALA A 232 -8.16 9.09 4.23
CA ALA A 232 -6.83 8.97 4.83
C ALA A 232 -5.73 9.11 3.77
N VAL A 233 -5.90 8.52 2.60
CA VAL A 233 -4.97 8.60 1.46
C VAL A 233 -4.85 10.04 0.97
N GLU A 234 -5.96 10.78 0.88
CA GLU A 234 -5.92 12.19 0.48
C GLU A 234 -5.19 13.05 1.52
N PHE A 235 -5.47 12.85 2.81
CA PHE A 235 -4.75 13.52 3.89
C PHE A 235 -3.24 13.22 3.82
N LEU A 236 -2.87 11.94 3.74
CA LEU A 236 -1.48 11.49 3.62
C LEU A 236 -0.76 12.15 2.44
N ARG A 237 -1.40 12.21 1.28
CA ARG A 237 -0.81 12.84 0.08
C ARG A 237 -0.61 14.34 0.24
N LYS A 238 -1.49 15.03 0.96
CA LYS A 238 -1.30 16.46 1.30
C LYS A 238 -0.12 16.64 2.25
N GLU A 239 0.04 15.76 3.24
CA GLU A 239 1.20 15.79 4.13
C GLU A 239 2.51 15.50 3.37
N ILE A 240 2.55 14.47 2.52
CA ILE A 240 3.71 14.16 1.67
C ILE A 240 4.04 15.34 0.75
N ALA A 241 3.03 15.96 0.14
CA ALA A 241 3.18 17.14 -0.70
C ALA A 241 3.80 18.31 0.05
N SER A 242 3.42 18.54 1.31
CA SER A 242 3.97 19.63 2.12
C SER A 242 5.50 19.51 2.30
N GLY A 243 6.02 18.29 2.29
CA GLY A 243 7.44 17.99 2.45
C GLY A 243 8.23 17.78 1.16
N ILE A 244 7.59 17.79 -0.01
CA ILE A 244 8.22 17.25 -1.22
C ILE A 244 9.49 17.99 -1.63
N ASN A 245 9.52 19.32 -1.48
CA ASN A 245 10.68 20.13 -1.87
C ASN A 245 11.92 19.84 -0.98
N GLU A 246 11.70 19.40 0.25
CA GLU A 246 12.78 18.93 1.14
C GLU A 246 13.23 17.52 0.75
N VAL A 247 12.26 16.61 0.53
CA VAL A 247 12.50 15.21 0.19
C VAL A 247 13.23 15.08 -1.15
N ALA A 248 12.67 15.64 -2.22
CA ALA A 248 13.23 15.56 -3.57
C ALA A 248 14.56 16.32 -3.73
N GLY A 249 14.81 17.31 -2.86
CA GLY A 249 16.02 18.14 -2.85
C GLY A 249 15.91 19.41 -3.72
N ALA A 250 17.00 20.18 -3.77
CA ALA A 250 16.99 21.55 -4.25
C ALA A 250 17.14 21.75 -5.77
N GLU A 251 17.00 20.70 -6.60
CA GLU A 251 17.18 20.83 -8.05
C GLU A 251 16.08 21.67 -8.71
N ALA A 252 14.85 21.52 -8.23
CA ALA A 252 13.69 22.30 -8.62
C ALA A 252 12.72 22.35 -7.45
N GLN A 253 11.89 23.39 -7.42
CA GLN A 253 10.78 23.47 -6.47
C GLN A 253 9.47 23.31 -7.23
N VAL A 254 8.52 22.64 -6.60
CA VAL A 254 7.12 22.57 -7.05
C VAL A 254 6.25 23.43 -6.17
N ASP A 255 5.17 23.94 -6.75
CA ASP A 255 4.05 24.44 -5.97
C ASP A 255 3.39 23.27 -5.23
N VAL A 256 3.24 23.40 -3.90
CA VAL A 256 2.78 22.32 -3.03
C VAL A 256 1.33 21.95 -3.32
N GLU A 257 0.47 22.92 -3.61
CA GLU A 257 -0.95 22.67 -3.88
C GLU A 257 -1.13 21.99 -5.24
N GLU A 258 -0.41 22.44 -6.26
CA GLU A 258 -0.38 21.80 -7.58
C GLU A 258 0.17 20.37 -7.49
N PHE A 259 1.25 20.16 -6.71
CA PHE A 259 1.82 18.85 -6.47
C PHE A 259 0.82 17.92 -5.78
N ALA A 260 0.19 18.35 -4.69
CA ALA A 260 -0.81 17.56 -3.97
C ALA A 260 -1.95 17.13 -4.90
N LYS A 261 -2.49 18.08 -5.69
CA LYS A 261 -3.53 17.80 -6.68
C LYS A 261 -3.08 16.77 -7.71
N LYS A 262 -1.86 16.91 -8.23
CA LYS A 262 -1.33 15.99 -9.25
C LYS A 262 -1.07 14.59 -8.67
N MET A 263 -0.57 14.52 -7.45
CA MET A 263 -0.33 13.27 -6.73
C MET A 263 -1.65 12.52 -6.49
N ILE A 264 -2.71 13.22 -6.07
CA ILE A 264 -4.05 12.64 -5.89
C ILE A 264 -4.61 12.13 -7.22
N GLU A 265 -4.57 12.94 -8.29
CA GLU A 265 -5.04 12.54 -9.63
C GLU A 265 -4.32 11.28 -10.11
N LYS A 266 -2.98 11.29 -10.06
CA LYS A 266 -2.14 10.20 -10.54
C LYS A 266 -2.34 8.93 -9.71
N GLY A 267 -2.36 9.04 -8.38
CA GLY A 267 -2.60 7.90 -7.49
C GLY A 267 -3.98 7.28 -7.66
N ASN A 268 -5.03 8.09 -7.92
CA ASN A 268 -6.37 7.58 -8.22
C ASN A 268 -6.41 6.81 -9.55
N ASN A 269 -5.69 7.29 -10.56
CA ASN A 269 -5.55 6.55 -11.82
C ASN A 269 -4.82 5.22 -11.62
N GLN A 270 -3.71 5.20 -10.88
CA GLN A 270 -2.97 3.98 -10.57
C GLN A 270 -3.81 2.97 -9.76
N LEU A 271 -4.59 3.45 -8.79
CA LEU A 271 -5.54 2.62 -8.04
C LEU A 271 -6.58 2.00 -8.97
N GLY A 272 -7.18 2.78 -9.87
CA GLY A 272 -8.15 2.29 -10.85
C GLY A 272 -7.59 1.14 -11.67
N LEU A 273 -6.39 1.30 -12.21
CA LEU A 273 -5.67 0.26 -12.97
C LEU A 273 -5.42 -1.01 -12.15
N THR A 274 -5.07 -0.83 -10.88
CA THR A 274 -4.79 -1.94 -9.94
C THR A 274 -6.08 -2.71 -9.67
N VAL A 275 -7.15 -2.01 -9.30
CA VAL A 275 -8.46 -2.62 -9.01
C VAL A 275 -9.02 -3.31 -10.24
N ASP A 276 -8.94 -2.70 -11.42
CA ASP A 276 -9.41 -3.31 -12.68
C ASP A 276 -8.67 -4.60 -13.05
N THR A 277 -7.46 -4.79 -12.51
CA THR A 277 -6.64 -5.97 -12.76
C THR A 277 -6.80 -7.03 -11.67
N LEU A 278 -6.70 -6.62 -10.39
CA LEU A 278 -6.64 -7.54 -9.25
C LEU A 278 -8.00 -7.85 -8.62
N ALA A 279 -8.95 -6.90 -8.63
CA ALA A 279 -10.24 -7.07 -7.99
C ALA A 279 -11.24 -7.77 -8.93
N LYS A 280 -10.88 -8.97 -9.37
CA LYS A 280 -11.69 -9.84 -10.23
C LYS A 280 -11.89 -11.21 -9.60
N ASP A 281 -13.06 -11.82 -9.77
CA ASP A 281 -13.35 -13.20 -9.36
C ASP A 281 -12.62 -14.23 -10.24
N GLU A 282 -12.83 -15.52 -9.97
CA GLU A 282 -12.21 -16.63 -10.71
C GLU A 282 -12.63 -16.68 -12.19
N GLN A 283 -13.74 -16.04 -12.55
CA GLN A 283 -14.24 -15.93 -13.92
C GLN A 283 -13.77 -14.63 -14.60
N GLY A 284 -13.01 -13.79 -13.90
CA GLY A 284 -12.51 -12.51 -14.40
C GLY A 284 -13.51 -11.36 -14.28
N SER A 285 -14.66 -11.56 -13.63
CA SER A 285 -15.66 -10.52 -13.41
C SER A 285 -15.26 -9.62 -12.24
N PRO A 286 -15.57 -8.30 -12.26
CA PRO A 286 -15.24 -7.42 -11.15
C PRO A 286 -15.86 -7.88 -9.83
N LEU A 287 -15.09 -7.81 -8.75
CA LEU A 287 -15.58 -8.01 -7.40
C LEU A 287 -16.59 -6.92 -7.00
N PRO A 288 -17.55 -7.23 -6.11
CA PRO A 288 -18.42 -6.21 -5.54
C PRO A 288 -17.59 -5.17 -4.78
N LYS A 289 -17.97 -3.90 -4.89
CA LYS A 289 -17.38 -2.80 -4.14
C LYS A 289 -18.39 -2.34 -3.09
N PHE A 290 -17.96 -2.21 -1.85
CA PHE A 290 -18.79 -1.70 -0.76
C PHE A 290 -18.20 -0.40 -0.24
N GLU A 291 -18.99 0.66 -0.24
CA GLU A 291 -18.66 1.87 0.50
C GLU A 291 -19.24 1.78 1.90
N VAL A 292 -18.39 1.91 2.91
CA VAL A 292 -18.76 1.90 4.32
C VAL A 292 -18.48 3.28 4.90
N ILE A 293 -19.51 3.88 5.51
CA ILE A 293 -19.40 5.16 6.20
C ILE A 293 -19.61 4.90 7.69
N PHE A 294 -18.63 5.30 8.50
CA PHE A 294 -18.74 5.33 9.95
C PHE A 294 -19.13 6.74 10.43
N ASP A 295 -19.93 6.83 11.48
CA ASP A 295 -20.25 8.10 12.14
C ASP A 295 -19.18 8.51 13.16
N ASN A 296 -19.35 9.70 13.75
CA ASN A 296 -18.43 10.26 14.74
C ASN A 296 -18.44 9.52 16.09
N GLU A 297 -19.39 8.61 16.33
CA GLU A 297 -19.40 7.72 17.49
C GLU A 297 -18.72 6.37 17.20
N GLY A 298 -18.21 6.21 15.97
CA GLY A 298 -17.54 5.00 15.50
C GLY A 298 -18.48 3.87 15.10
N LYS A 299 -19.77 4.15 14.89
CA LYS A 299 -20.76 3.17 14.42
C LYS A 299 -20.90 3.22 12.91
N ILE A 300 -21.31 2.10 12.31
CA ILE A 300 -21.58 2.02 10.87
C ILE A 300 -22.86 2.81 10.56
N LYS A 301 -22.71 3.98 9.92
CA LYS A 301 -23.80 4.81 9.43
C LYS A 301 -24.47 4.19 8.21
N SER A 302 -23.68 3.67 7.26
CA SER A 302 -24.20 3.01 6.06
C SER A 302 -23.18 2.07 5.43
N ILE A 303 -23.69 1.03 4.75
CA ILE A 303 -22.94 0.22 3.80
C ILE A 303 -23.70 0.27 2.49
N GLN A 304 -23.04 0.63 1.40
CA GLN A 304 -23.64 0.72 0.07
C GLN A 304 -22.84 -0.11 -0.92
N LYS A 305 -23.52 -0.98 -1.67
CA LYS A 305 -22.91 -1.74 -2.75
C LYS A 305 -22.91 -0.88 -4.03
N ASN A 306 -21.72 -0.63 -4.57
CA ASN A 306 -21.50 0.10 -5.83
C ASN A 306 -21.43 -0.85 -7.03
#